data_AF-A0A168I6V6-F1
#
_entry.id   AF-A0A168I6V6-F1
#
_cell.length_a   1.000
_cell.length_b   1.000
_cell.length_c   1.000
_cell.angle_alpha   90.00
_cell.angle_beta   90.00
_cell.angle_gamma   90.00
#
_symmetry.space_group_name_H-M   'P 1'
#
loop_
_entity.id
_entity.type
_entity.pdbx_description
1 polymer ?
#
loop_
_entity_poly.entity_id
_entity_poly.type
_entity_poly.pdbx_seq_one_letter_code
_entity_poly.pdbx_strand_id
1 'polypeptide(L)' 'MPSIDVEPNSIHISDGSYPFTANLYVITLKKDKPKPMLASFLAWMQGPQGQELVEKVGYVRLKSP' A
#
# COMPACT_ATOMS: atom_id res chain seq x y z
N MET A 1 13.16 13.40 -25.36
CA MET A 1 13.52 12.26 -24.48
C MET A 1 12.61 11.12 -24.86
N PRO A 2 13.12 9.94 -25.22
CA PRO A 2 12.25 8.82 -25.52
C PRO A 2 11.48 8.45 -24.25
N SER A 3 10.16 8.52 -24.30
CA SER A 3 9.31 7.88 -23.30
C SER A 3 9.53 6.38 -23.45
N ILE A 4 10.29 5.80 -22.52
CA ILE A 4 10.23 4.36 -22.28
C ILE A 4 8.79 4.10 -21.84
N ASP A 5 7.97 3.60 -22.75
CA ASP A 5 6.58 3.24 -22.50
C ASP A 5 6.57 2.01 -21.58
N VAL A 6 6.65 2.27 -20.28
CA VAL A 6 6.52 1.25 -19.23
C VAL A 6 5.02 1.05 -18.96
N GLU A 7 4.54 -0.18 -19.06
CA GLU A 7 3.14 -0.51 -18.81
C GLU A 7 2.75 -0.30 -17.33
N PRO A 8 1.57 0.26 -17.01
CA PRO A 8 1.11 0.37 -15.63
C PRO A 8 0.59 -0.98 -15.09
N ASN A 9 1.49 -1.89 -14.75
CA ASN A 9 1.16 -3.16 -14.12
C ASN A 9 1.75 -3.29 -12.70
N SER A 10 1.33 -4.29 -11.94
CA SER A 10 1.72 -4.46 -10.55
C SER A 10 3.23 -4.62 -10.37
N ILE A 11 3.93 -5.24 -11.33
CA ILE A 11 5.39 -5.41 -11.30
C ILE A 11 6.05 -4.03 -11.41
N HIS A 12 5.72 -3.26 -12.45
CA HIS A 12 6.34 -1.96 -12.71
C HIS A 12 5.99 -0.88 -11.67
N ILE A 13 4.77 -0.93 -11.12
CA ILE A 13 4.35 -0.03 -10.04
C ILE A 13 5.08 -0.42 -8.75
N SER A 14 5.22 -1.72 -8.46
CA SER A 14 5.90 -2.18 -7.25
C SER A 14 7.40 -1.90 -7.29
N ASP A 15 8.08 -2.09 -8.42
CA ASP A 15 9.53 -1.89 -8.52
C ASP A 15 9.94 -0.42 -8.74
N GLY A 16 8.97 0.45 -9.07
CA GLY A 16 9.18 1.88 -9.28
C GLY A 16 9.62 2.26 -10.70
N SER A 17 9.62 1.31 -11.64
CA SER A 17 9.91 1.59 -13.06
C SER A 17 8.79 2.36 -13.75
N TYR A 18 7.54 2.26 -13.26
CA TYR A 18 6.44 3.10 -13.74
C TYR A 18 6.47 4.47 -13.05
N PRO A 19 6.60 5.59 -13.79
CA PRO A 19 6.86 6.90 -13.20
C PRO A 19 5.64 7.57 -12.56
N PHE A 20 4.42 7.09 -12.84
CA PHE A 20 3.19 7.67 -12.32
C PHE A 20 2.60 6.81 -11.20
N THR A 21 3.08 7.04 -9.98
CA THR A 21 2.61 6.33 -8.79
C THR A 21 2.25 7.30 -7.66
N ALA A 22 1.42 6.83 -6.73
CA ALA A 22 1.07 7.57 -5.53
C ALA A 22 1.07 6.63 -4.32
N ASN A 23 1.62 7.09 -3.20
CA ASN A 23 1.58 6.36 -1.95
C ASN A 23 0.28 6.66 -1.22
N LEU A 24 -0.38 5.61 -0.72
CA LEU A 24 -1.55 5.72 0.13
C LEU A 24 -1.16 5.52 1.59
N TYR A 25 -1.61 6.44 2.45
CA TYR A 25 -1.25 6.44 3.87
C TYR A 25 -2.51 6.36 4.75
N VAL A 26 -2.43 5.55 5.80
CA VAL A 26 -3.40 5.58 6.90
C VAL A 26 -2.86 6.47 8.01
N ILE A 27 -3.56 7.56 8.31
CA ILE A 27 -3.18 8.52 9.34
C ILE A 27 -4.03 8.27 10.59
N THR A 28 -3.37 8.18 11.76
CA THR A 28 -4.03 7.97 13.06
C THR A 28 -3.61 9.02 14.08
N LEU A 29 -4.44 9.23 15.10
CA LEU A 29 -4.14 10.17 16.19
C LEU A 29 -2.98 9.63 17.06
N LYS A 30 -2.18 10.55 17.62
CA LYS A 30 -1.08 10.20 18.54
C LYS A 30 -1.59 9.48 19.80
N LYS A 31 -0.66 8.76 20.44
CA LYS A 31 -0.86 7.79 21.55
C LYS A 31 -1.60 8.34 22.77
N ASP A 32 -1.79 9.65 22.87
CA ASP A 32 -2.51 10.36 23.92
C ASP A 32 -4.00 9.96 23.99
N LYS A 33 -4.53 9.26 22.96
CA LYS A 33 -5.83 8.59 22.97
C LYS A 33 -5.72 7.16 22.43
N PRO A 34 -5.17 6.20 23.20
CA PRO A 34 -4.97 4.84 22.70
C PRO A 34 -6.33 4.16 22.52
N LYS A 35 -6.65 3.76 21.29
CA LYS A 35 -7.78 2.88 21.00
C LYS A 35 -7.24 1.45 20.90
N PRO A 36 -7.54 0.54 21.84
CA PRO A 36 -7.00 -0.81 21.83
C PRO A 36 -7.21 -1.56 20.52
N MET A 37 -8.37 -1.36 19.89
CA MET A 37 -8.72 -1.98 18.61
C MET A 37 -7.90 -1.47 17.42
N LEU A 38 -7.31 -0.27 17.53
CA LEU A 38 -6.56 0.35 16.43
C LEU A 38 -5.29 -0.44 16.10
N ALA A 39 -4.54 -0.88 17.10
CA ALA A 39 -3.31 -1.65 16.89
C ALA A 39 -3.61 -2.96 16.15
N SER A 40 -4.64 -3.70 16.60
CA SER A 40 -5.07 -4.94 15.95
C SER A 40 -5.57 -4.70 14.53
N PHE A 41 -6.29 -3.61 14.28
CA PHE A 41 -6.76 -3.25 12.94
C PHE A 41 -5.61 -2.88 12.00
N LEU A 42 -4.65 -2.07 12.45
CA LEU A 42 -3.45 -1.74 11.69
C LEU A 42 -2.62 -2.99 11.37
N ALA A 43 -2.50 -3.93 12.31
CA ALA A 43 -1.80 -5.19 12.11
C ALA A 43 -2.53 -6.09 11.09
N TRP A 44 -3.86 -6.19 11.19
CA TRP A 44 -4.68 -6.93 10.22
C TRP A 44 -4.60 -6.34 8.81
N MET A 45 -4.65 -5.01 8.66
CA MET A 45 -4.53 -4.34 7.36
C MET A 45 -3.19 -4.64 6.68
N GLN A 46 -2.11 -4.76 7.46
CA GLN A 46 -0.78 -5.13 6.96
C GLN A 46 -0.59 -6.64 6.80
N GLY A 47 -1.51 -7.46 7.30
CA GLY A 47 -1.45 -8.92 7.23
C GLY A 47 -1.98 -9.50 5.91
N PRO A 48 -1.92 -10.83 5.75
CA PRO A 48 -2.24 -11.50 4.48
C PRO A 48 -3.62 -11.16 3.92
N GLN A 49 -4.65 -11.21 4.78
CA GLN A 49 -6.03 -10.91 4.36
C GLN A 49 -6.20 -9.43 3.94
N GLY A 50 -5.63 -8.50 4.70
CA GLY A 50 -5.70 -7.08 4.38
C GLY A 50 -5.03 -6.77 3.04
N GLN A 51 -3.87 -7.36 2.79
CA GLN A 51 -3.14 -7.19 1.53
C GLN A 51 -3.81 -7.88 0.34
N GLU A 52 -4.46 -9.04 0.53
CA GLU A 52 -5.25 -9.68 -0.52
C GLU A 52 -6.40 -8.78 -0.99
N LEU A 53 -7.06 -8.07 -0.06
CA LEU A 53 -8.12 -7.11 -0.40
C LEU A 53 -7.58 -5.92 -1.20
N VAL A 54 -6.39 -5.41 -0.85
CA VAL A 54 -5.72 -4.32 -1.58
C VAL A 54 -5.51 -4.71 -3.05
N GLU A 55 -5.04 -5.93 -3.31
CA GLU A 55 -4.82 -6.43 -4.67
C GLU A 55 -6.13 -6.64 -5.44
N LYS A 56 -7.15 -7.20 -4.78
CA LYS A 56 -8.46 -7.44 -5.39
C LYS A 56 -9.14 -6.16 -5.89
N VAL A 57 -8.84 -5.01 -5.28
CA VAL A 57 -9.38 -3.72 -5.69
C VAL A 57 -8.46 -2.94 -6.65
N GLY A 58 -7.37 -3.57 -7.11
CA GLY A 58 -6.48 -3.02 -8.14
C GLY A 58 -5.29 -2.20 -7.63
N TYR A 59 -5.01 -2.20 -6.32
CA TYR A 59 -3.81 -1.59 -5.76
C TYR A 59 -2.67 -2.61 -5.65
N VAL A 60 -1.46 -2.10 -5.46
CA VAL A 60 -0.27 -2.91 -5.21
C VAL A 60 -0.10 -3.14 -3.72
N ARG A 61 0.23 -4.38 -3.33
CA ARG A 61 0.54 -4.75 -1.95
C ARG A 61 1.62 -3.86 -1.34
N LEU A 62 1.54 -3.63 -0.03
CA LEU A 62 2.61 -3.03 0.75
C LEU A 62 3.85 -3.92 0.63
N LYS A 63 5.00 -3.33 0.26
CA LYS A 63 6.28 -4.03 0.37
C LYS A 63 6.52 -4.34 1.84
N SER A 64 6.79 -5.61 2.16
CA SER A 64 7.23 -5.97 3.50
C SER A 64 8.39 -5.07 3.92
N PRO A 65 8.40 -4.53 5.14
CA PRO A 65 9.57 -3.84 5.67
C PRO A 65 10.78 -4.78 5.77
#